data_AF-A0A5B8U895-F1
#
_entry.id   AF-A0A5B8U895-F1
#
_cell.length_a   1.000
_cell.length_b   1.000
_cell.length_c   1.000
_cell.angle_alpha   90.00
_cell.angle_beta   90.00
_cell.angle_gamma   90.00
#
_symmetry.space_group_name_H-M   'P 1'
#
loop_
_entity.id
_entity.type
_entity.pdbx_description
1 polymer ?
#
loop_
_entity_poly.entity_id
_entity_poly.type
_entity_poly.pdbx_seq_one_letter_code
_entity_poly.pdbx_strand_id
1 'polypeptide(L)'
;MASAASGTPIAPAADRSVSPAHPSAATGSNHVLRVGGRAHWRSYLTFDVPAGSRVDRAVLRLSGGRAWPSSLNVRVAIGSPLDESATGPGSTPRVGAQVAYLRHRAACATRARRARNVACRRLSLDVTRAAVPGRPLSLVLTSSSSGVIRLPSREASKGGPRLVVSVTRTAGPAVATPQAAVGPASGAPSAGPVVGLWTTAAELASRPTSGPAWQAMKAAADASPGTADISDQNSSHDISTLATALVYARTGNAAYRAKTVADIAAAIGTERGGRTLALGRNLASYVIAADLIGLGGADPATDARFRAWLSAVRTENLSGDTLISTSEQRPNNWGTMAGASRVAADAYLGDTADLDRAATVFRGWLGDRSAYSGFNYGDMSWQVDPRNPVGVQPAGASKNGLVIDGALADDMRRGCALATPPCHTNYPWEAMQGVVVEAQLLSRRGYDAFNWSNQAVLRAALFLKRLDQAYGGWWASQDDEWQPWVLNHAYHASLPETTPAEPGKIMGWTDWVFG
;
A
#
# COMPACT_ATOMS: atom_id res chain seq x y z
N MET A 1 -10.79 23.76 14.01
CA MET A 1 -10.03 22.94 14.98
C MET A 1 -8.81 22.39 14.25
N ALA A 2 -7.59 22.66 14.72
CA ALA A 2 -6.38 22.20 14.05
C ALA A 2 -6.34 20.66 14.01
N SER A 3 -6.34 20.11 12.80
CA SER A 3 -6.18 18.67 12.55
C SER A 3 -4.89 18.21 13.21
N ALA A 4 -4.98 17.24 14.13
CA ALA A 4 -3.81 16.66 14.76
C ALA A 4 -3.01 15.92 13.68
N ALA A 5 -1.89 16.51 13.25
CA ALA A 5 -0.98 15.93 12.28
C ALA A 5 -0.67 14.46 12.65
N SER A 6 -1.06 13.52 11.80
CA SER A 6 -0.78 12.10 11.98
C SER A 6 0.71 11.86 11.79
N GLY A 7 1.42 11.55 12.89
CA GLY A 7 2.86 11.36 12.88
C GLY A 7 3.30 10.10 12.15
N THR A 8 4.51 10.12 11.60
CA THR A 8 5.15 8.99 10.92
C THR A 8 5.67 7.99 11.96
N PRO A 9 5.33 6.69 11.87
CA PRO A 9 5.95 5.65 12.69
C PRO A 9 7.36 5.34 12.19
N ILE A 10 8.36 5.53 13.03
CA ILE A 10 9.76 5.19 12.76
C ILE A 10 10.23 4.03 13.65
N ALA A 11 11.02 3.13 13.05
CA ALA A 11 11.68 2.04 13.77
C ALA A 11 12.90 2.57 14.55
N PRO A 12 13.39 1.85 15.58
CA PRO A 12 14.65 2.19 16.22
C PRO A 12 15.78 2.00 15.20
N ALA A 13 16.62 3.02 15.06
CA ALA A 13 17.91 2.93 14.39
C ALA A 13 18.92 2.09 15.18
N ALA A 14 18.70 1.89 16.49
CA ALA A 14 19.44 0.95 17.34
C ALA A 14 18.58 0.45 18.51
N ASP A 15 18.70 -0.84 18.87
CA ASP A 15 18.24 -1.35 20.14
C ASP A 15 19.12 -2.41 20.79
N ARG A 16 19.11 -2.42 22.13
CA ARG A 16 19.92 -3.38 22.90
C ARG A 16 19.41 -3.55 24.31
N SER A 17 19.55 -4.76 24.86
CA SER A 17 19.32 -5.02 26.28
C SER A 17 20.63 -5.25 27.05
N VAL A 18 20.73 -4.67 28.24
CA VAL A 18 21.90 -4.87 29.11
C VAL A 18 21.46 -5.22 30.52
N SER A 19 22.30 -5.96 31.22
CA SER A 19 22.06 -6.41 32.59
C SER A 19 23.39 -6.39 33.34
N PRO A 20 23.49 -5.70 34.48
CA PRO A 20 24.68 -5.74 35.34
C PRO A 20 25.02 -7.17 35.80
N ALA A 21 24.01 -8.04 35.97
CA ALA A 21 24.19 -9.45 36.32
C ALA A 21 24.74 -10.30 35.16
N HIS A 22 24.75 -9.78 33.93
CA HIS A 22 25.16 -10.47 32.72
C HIS A 22 25.94 -9.52 31.78
N PRO A 23 27.12 -9.01 32.20
CA PRO A 23 27.84 -7.95 31.48
C PRO A 23 28.36 -8.39 30.10
N SER A 24 28.52 -9.70 29.87
CA SER A 24 28.99 -10.30 28.62
C SER A 24 27.87 -10.79 27.70
N ALA A 25 26.60 -10.68 28.09
CA ALA A 25 25.49 -11.12 27.25
C ALA A 25 25.33 -10.18 26.04
N ALA A 26 25.75 -10.63 24.87
CA ALA A 26 25.44 -9.96 23.61
C ALA A 26 23.93 -10.05 23.35
N THR A 27 23.25 -8.91 23.32
CA THR A 27 21.82 -8.87 22.99
C THR A 27 21.45 -7.90 21.88
N GLY A 28 22.44 -7.26 21.24
CA GLY A 28 22.26 -6.32 20.12
C GLY A 28 21.83 -6.95 18.79
N SER A 29 21.37 -8.21 18.82
CA SER A 29 20.88 -8.94 17.64
C SER A 29 19.79 -9.97 18.00
N ASN A 30 19.29 -9.93 19.24
CA ASN A 30 18.23 -10.85 19.65
C ASN A 30 16.88 -10.30 19.19
N HIS A 31 16.03 -11.12 18.57
CA HIS A 31 14.64 -10.78 18.27
C HIS A 31 13.80 -10.40 19.52
N VAL A 32 14.38 -10.40 20.73
CA VAL A 32 13.72 -10.09 22.00
C VAL A 32 14.60 -9.18 22.87
N LEU A 33 14.03 -8.05 23.26
CA LEU A 33 14.52 -7.13 24.28
C LEU A 33 13.98 -7.49 25.68
N ARG A 34 14.76 -7.17 26.72
CA ARG A 34 14.49 -7.52 28.13
C ARG A 34 14.52 -6.28 29.01
N VAL A 35 13.52 -6.13 29.89
CA VAL A 35 13.43 -5.04 30.87
C VAL A 35 13.06 -5.58 32.25
N GLY A 36 13.73 -5.12 33.30
CA GLY A 36 13.45 -5.48 34.69
C GLY A 36 13.96 -6.86 35.11
N GLY A 37 13.29 -7.46 36.09
CA GLY A 37 13.65 -8.75 36.67
C GLY A 37 14.84 -8.70 37.63
N ARG A 38 15.15 -9.84 38.27
CA ARG A 38 16.26 -9.97 39.23
C ARG A 38 17.65 -9.65 38.66
N ALA A 39 17.81 -9.77 37.34
CA ALA A 39 19.03 -9.41 36.64
C ALA A 39 19.11 -7.91 36.29
N HIS A 40 18.08 -7.12 36.63
CA HIS A 40 18.02 -5.68 36.38
C HIS A 40 18.23 -5.30 34.91
N TRP A 41 17.54 -6.00 34.00
CA TRP A 41 17.63 -5.72 32.57
C TRP A 41 17.15 -4.31 32.23
N ARG A 42 17.83 -3.65 31.31
CA ARG A 42 17.47 -2.36 30.71
C ARG A 42 17.50 -2.49 29.21
N SER A 43 16.51 -1.95 28.51
CA SER A 43 16.54 -1.89 27.04
C SER A 43 16.72 -0.46 26.57
N TYR A 44 17.69 -0.25 25.70
CA TYR A 44 17.97 1.03 25.05
C TYR A 44 17.37 1.00 23.65
N LEU A 45 16.78 2.12 23.23
CA LEU A 45 16.18 2.34 21.92
C LEU A 45 16.66 3.68 21.39
N THR A 46 17.18 3.74 20.18
CA THR A 46 17.57 5.00 19.51
C THR A 46 16.72 5.17 18.26
N PHE A 47 16.10 6.33 18.08
CA PHE A 47 15.26 6.65 16.91
C PHE A 47 15.78 7.89 16.20
N ASP A 48 15.81 7.88 14.86
CA ASP A 48 16.15 9.07 14.09
C ASP A 48 14.92 9.97 13.91
N VAL A 49 14.82 11.03 14.71
CA VAL A 49 13.69 11.95 14.65
C VAL A 49 13.77 12.78 13.35
N PRO A 50 12.71 12.81 12.51
CA PRO A 50 12.72 13.54 11.26
C PRO A 50 13.05 15.03 11.46
N ALA A 51 13.72 15.63 10.47
CA ALA A 51 13.96 17.07 10.45
C ALA A 51 12.65 17.86 10.33
N GLY A 52 12.63 19.05 10.93
CA GLY A 52 11.47 19.94 10.97
C GLY A 52 11.74 21.15 11.85
N SER A 53 10.78 22.07 11.94
CA SER A 53 10.89 23.26 12.80
C SER A 53 10.59 22.95 14.26
N ARG A 54 9.66 22.02 14.53
CA ARG A 54 9.34 21.51 15.87
C ARG A 54 8.71 20.13 15.81
N VAL A 55 8.86 19.34 16.88
CA VAL A 55 8.07 18.11 17.09
C VAL A 55 6.76 18.50 17.76
N ASP A 56 5.64 18.29 17.07
CA ASP A 56 4.30 18.53 17.60
C ASP A 56 3.85 17.40 18.53
N ARG A 57 4.28 16.16 18.24
CA ARG A 57 3.96 14.98 19.04
C ARG A 57 4.96 13.86 18.79
N ALA A 58 5.39 13.15 19.82
CA ALA A 58 6.14 11.90 19.72
C ALA A 58 5.57 10.84 20.67
N VAL A 59 5.12 9.70 20.14
CA VAL A 59 4.53 8.61 20.93
C VAL A 59 5.31 7.32 20.73
N LEU A 60 5.93 6.81 21.80
CA LEU A 60 6.56 5.50 21.81
C LEU A 60 5.49 4.41 21.91
N ARG A 61 5.44 3.52 20.92
CA ARG A 61 4.58 2.34 20.86
C ARG A 61 5.39 1.08 21.11
N LEU A 62 4.94 0.28 22.08
CA LEU A 62 5.56 -0.98 22.47
C LEU A 62 4.54 -2.11 22.41
N SER A 63 4.98 -3.31 22.01
CA SER A 63 4.17 -4.53 22.07
C SER A 63 4.85 -5.58 22.94
N GLY A 64 4.07 -6.29 23.76
CA GLY A 64 4.54 -7.37 24.62
C GLY A 64 3.82 -8.67 24.31
N GLY A 65 4.55 -9.80 24.39
CA GLY A 65 3.95 -11.14 24.22
C GLY A 65 3.03 -11.54 25.37
N ARG A 66 3.10 -10.83 26.51
CA ARG A 66 2.27 -10.97 27.71
C ARG A 66 1.80 -9.59 28.18
N ALA A 67 0.86 -9.56 29.12
CA ALA A 67 0.43 -8.31 29.74
C ALA A 67 1.62 -7.59 30.39
N TRP A 68 1.70 -6.27 30.22
CA TRP A 68 2.74 -5.43 30.84
C TRP A 68 2.65 -5.49 32.37
N PRO A 69 3.79 -5.59 33.09
CA PRO A 69 3.77 -5.61 34.55
C PRO A 69 3.42 -4.23 35.14
N SER A 70 3.39 -4.16 36.46
CA SER A 70 2.87 -3.00 37.20
C SER A 70 3.65 -1.69 37.07
N SER A 71 4.89 -1.74 36.58
CA SER A 71 5.73 -0.55 36.37
C SER A 71 6.60 -0.66 35.12
N LEU A 72 6.55 0.35 34.27
CA LEU A 72 7.51 0.59 33.19
C LEU A 72 7.85 2.07 33.19
N ASN A 73 9.14 2.39 33.26
CA ASN A 73 9.65 3.75 33.15
C ASN A 73 10.36 3.90 31.80
N VAL A 74 10.12 5.03 31.15
CA VAL A 74 10.87 5.47 29.96
C VAL A 74 11.64 6.71 30.34
N ARG A 75 12.95 6.66 30.14
CA ARG A 75 13.87 7.76 30.46
C ARG A 75 14.72 8.08 29.24
N VAL A 76 15.26 9.29 29.16
CA VAL A 76 16.24 9.65 28.11
C VAL A 76 17.54 8.91 28.38
N ALA A 77 18.21 8.44 27.33
CA ALA A 77 19.57 7.93 27.40
C ALA A 77 20.55 9.05 27.00
N ILE A 78 21.52 9.36 27.86
CA ILE A 78 22.41 10.53 27.72
C ILE A 78 23.86 10.06 27.55
N GLY A 79 24.60 10.70 26.65
CA GLY A 79 26.02 10.43 26.39
C GLY A 79 26.24 9.91 24.97
N SER A 80 27.28 9.10 24.79
CA SER A 80 27.64 8.53 23.49
C SER A 80 26.48 7.72 22.87
N PRO A 81 26.37 7.69 21.53
CA PRO A 81 25.39 6.85 20.83
C PRO A 81 25.46 5.39 21.27
N LEU A 82 24.33 4.69 21.17
CA LEU A 82 24.28 3.26 21.47
C LEU A 82 25.09 2.48 20.43
N ASP A 83 26.17 1.85 20.87
CA ASP A 83 26.91 0.88 20.07
C ASP A 83 26.38 -0.53 20.37
N GLU A 84 25.79 -1.15 19.35
CA GLU A 84 25.24 -2.51 19.43
C GLU A 84 26.33 -3.58 19.41
N SER A 85 27.51 -3.25 18.89
CA SER A 85 28.65 -4.15 18.74
C SER A 85 29.54 -4.22 19.97
N ALA A 86 29.63 -3.13 20.75
CA ALA A 86 30.48 -3.06 21.94
C ALA A 86 29.99 -3.98 23.06
N THR A 87 30.87 -4.62 23.82
CA THR A 87 30.49 -5.47 24.97
C THR A 87 30.89 -4.80 26.30
N GLY A 88 30.12 -5.03 27.37
CA GLY A 88 30.41 -4.52 28.72
C GLY A 88 29.74 -3.19 29.12
N PRO A 89 29.73 -2.86 30.42
CA PRO A 89 28.94 -1.76 31.01
C PRO A 89 29.38 -0.34 30.63
N GLY A 90 30.59 -0.17 30.08
CA GLY A 90 31.09 1.11 29.59
C GLY A 90 30.54 1.54 28.22
N SER A 91 29.81 0.66 27.53
CA SER A 91 29.31 0.87 26.16
C SER A 91 27.86 1.37 26.08
N THR A 92 27.19 1.58 27.22
CA THR A 92 25.78 2.00 27.23
C THR A 92 25.60 3.45 27.66
N PRO A 93 24.67 4.20 27.03
CA PRO A 93 24.35 5.55 27.46
C PRO A 93 23.91 5.59 28.92
N ARG A 94 24.20 6.71 29.60
CA ARG A 94 23.77 6.96 30.98
C ARG A 94 22.25 7.12 31.02
N VAL A 95 21.63 6.67 32.11
CA VAL A 95 20.18 6.79 32.32
C VAL A 95 19.87 8.20 32.81
N GLY A 96 19.13 8.96 32.00
CA GLY A 96 18.73 10.35 32.24
C GLY A 96 17.35 10.52 32.87
N ALA A 97 16.74 11.67 32.60
CA ALA A 97 15.44 12.07 33.14
C ALA A 97 14.29 11.18 32.64
N GLN A 98 13.27 10.99 33.48
CA GLN A 98 12.06 10.25 33.11
C GLN A 98 11.16 11.09 32.22
N VAL A 99 10.71 10.50 31.11
CA VAL A 99 9.89 11.17 30.09
C VAL A 99 8.50 10.55 29.95
N ALA A 100 8.34 9.27 30.31
CA ALA A 100 7.04 8.63 30.42
C ALA A 100 7.04 7.52 31.47
N TYR A 101 5.87 7.18 32.00
CA TYR A 101 5.72 6.18 33.05
C TYR A 101 4.34 5.52 33.04
N LEU A 102 4.31 4.20 33.18
CA LEU A 102 3.09 3.41 33.31
C LEU A 102 2.86 2.99 34.77
N ARG A 103 1.70 3.37 35.34
CA ARG A 103 1.19 2.87 36.63
C ARG A 103 -0.07 2.02 36.42
N HIS A 104 -0.02 0.77 36.87
CA HIS A 104 -0.93 -0.35 36.56
C HIS A 104 -2.45 -0.16 36.77
N ARG A 105 -2.95 0.92 37.39
CA ARG A 105 -4.38 1.03 37.73
C ARG A 105 -5.27 1.75 36.70
N ALA A 106 -4.72 2.49 35.74
CA ALA A 106 -5.54 3.28 34.81
C ALA A 106 -5.67 2.68 33.39
N ALA A 107 -4.66 1.95 32.89
CA ALA A 107 -4.64 1.54 31.46
C ALA A 107 -5.32 0.19 31.16
N CYS A 108 -5.63 -0.63 32.18
CA CYS A 108 -6.04 -2.03 32.01
C CYS A 108 -7.33 -2.44 32.73
N ALA A 109 -8.07 -1.49 33.34
CA ALA A 109 -9.09 -1.82 34.35
C ALA A 109 -10.56 -1.93 33.86
N THR A 110 -10.91 -1.62 32.62
CA THR A 110 -12.33 -1.51 32.20
C THR A 110 -12.66 -2.31 30.92
N ARG A 111 -12.94 -3.62 31.05
CA ARG A 111 -13.84 -4.48 30.22
C ARG A 111 -13.60 -5.98 30.48
N ALA A 112 -14.50 -6.83 30.00
CA ALA A 112 -14.62 -8.26 30.31
C ALA A 112 -13.30 -9.08 30.19
N ARG A 113 -13.14 -10.11 31.03
CA ARG A 113 -11.89 -10.87 31.28
C ARG A 113 -11.15 -11.37 30.02
N ARG A 114 -11.82 -11.64 28.89
CA ARG A 114 -11.17 -12.04 27.62
C ARG A 114 -10.56 -10.87 26.83
N ALA A 115 -11.18 -9.68 26.86
CA ALA A 115 -10.68 -8.47 26.18
C ALA A 115 -9.51 -7.80 26.94
N ARG A 116 -9.38 -8.06 28.26
CA ARG A 116 -8.26 -7.58 29.09
C ARG A 116 -6.90 -8.05 28.59
N ASN A 117 -6.83 -9.25 28.00
CA ASN A 117 -5.56 -9.88 27.63
C ASN A 117 -4.93 -9.33 26.34
N VAL A 118 -5.68 -8.66 25.48
CA VAL A 118 -5.18 -8.11 24.20
C VAL A 118 -4.82 -6.63 24.36
N ALA A 119 -5.66 -5.83 25.04
CA ALA A 119 -5.41 -4.41 25.27
C ALA A 119 -4.14 -4.17 26.11
N CYS A 120 -3.85 -5.02 27.09
CA CYS A 120 -2.65 -4.90 27.93
C CYS A 120 -1.37 -5.45 27.28
N ARG A 121 -1.39 -5.80 25.99
CA ARG A 121 -0.18 -6.20 25.23
C ARG A 121 0.41 -5.05 24.42
N ARG A 122 -0.35 -4.00 24.13
CA ARG A 122 0.14 -2.82 23.39
C ARG A 122 0.15 -1.61 24.31
N LEU A 123 1.22 -0.84 24.27
CA LEU A 123 1.42 0.34 25.11
C LEU A 123 1.80 1.53 24.24
N SER A 124 1.20 2.70 24.51
CA SER A 124 1.54 3.97 23.88
C SER A 124 1.91 4.97 24.96
N LEU A 125 3.10 5.56 24.85
CA LEU A 125 3.68 6.47 25.83
C LEU A 125 4.09 7.75 25.14
N ASP A 126 3.56 8.88 25.61
CA ASP A 126 3.94 10.20 25.11
C ASP A 126 5.37 10.52 25.57
N VAL A 127 6.26 10.74 24.60
CA VAL A 127 7.66 11.10 24.81
C VAL A 127 8.00 12.42 24.08
N THR A 128 6.98 13.21 23.72
CA THR A 128 7.12 14.45 22.93
C THR A 128 8.16 15.39 23.52
N ARG A 129 8.20 15.52 24.86
CA ARG A 129 9.15 16.40 25.56
C ARG A 129 10.62 16.05 25.39
N ALA A 130 10.92 14.83 24.91
CA ALA A 130 12.28 14.35 24.70
C ALA A 130 12.74 14.46 23.24
N ALA A 131 11.81 14.57 22.30
CA ALA A 131 12.10 14.54 20.87
C ALA A 131 12.48 15.93 20.35
N VAL A 132 13.59 16.01 19.61
CA VAL A 132 14.05 17.24 18.96
C VAL A 132 14.14 16.96 17.45
N PRO A 133 13.59 17.82 16.57
CA PRO A 133 13.64 17.58 15.13
C PRO A 133 15.08 17.40 14.63
N GLY A 134 15.29 16.42 13.78
CA GLY A 134 16.60 16.15 13.15
C GLY A 134 17.69 15.66 14.11
N ARG A 135 17.35 15.30 15.37
CA ARG A 135 18.30 14.72 16.32
C ARG A 135 17.87 13.32 16.76
N PRO A 136 18.80 12.37 16.95
CA PRO A 136 18.46 11.06 17.48
C PRO A 136 17.80 11.17 18.87
N LEU A 137 16.71 10.44 19.06
CA LEU A 137 16.06 10.25 20.35
C LEU A 137 16.46 8.90 20.94
N SER A 138 17.32 8.94 21.95
CA SER A 138 17.73 7.75 22.70
C SER A 138 16.91 7.61 23.99
N LEU A 139 16.26 6.46 24.15
CA LEU A 139 15.41 6.11 25.29
C LEU A 139 15.97 4.88 26.00
N VAL A 140 15.73 4.79 27.29
CA VAL A 140 15.99 3.60 28.10
C VAL A 140 14.74 3.18 28.85
N LEU A 141 14.36 1.93 28.66
CA LEU A 141 13.26 1.26 29.34
C LEU A 141 13.78 0.57 30.60
N THR A 142 13.14 0.88 31.74
CA THR A 142 13.44 0.24 33.02
C THR A 142 12.16 -0.20 33.74
N SER A 143 12.25 -1.22 34.59
CA SER A 143 11.14 -1.66 35.43
C SER A 143 11.67 -2.03 36.82
N SER A 144 10.87 -1.73 37.85
CA SER A 144 11.11 -2.18 39.22
C SER A 144 10.46 -3.55 39.50
N SER A 145 9.80 -4.16 38.50
CA SER A 145 9.18 -5.47 38.64
C SER A 145 10.23 -6.58 38.83
N SER A 146 9.93 -7.54 39.69
CA SER A 146 10.72 -8.76 39.87
C SER A 146 10.64 -9.72 38.68
N GLY A 147 9.67 -9.52 37.77
CA GLY A 147 9.54 -10.24 36.51
C GLY A 147 10.30 -9.58 35.35
N VAL A 148 10.82 -10.40 34.44
CA VAL A 148 11.46 -9.90 33.20
C VAL A 148 10.38 -9.65 32.14
N ILE A 149 10.27 -8.41 31.69
CA ILE A 149 9.48 -8.03 30.52
C ILE A 149 10.24 -8.45 29.28
N ARG A 150 9.54 -9.12 28.36
CA ARG A 150 10.06 -9.47 27.03
C ARG A 150 9.23 -8.75 25.99
N LEU A 151 9.88 -7.93 25.17
CA LEU A 151 9.29 -7.25 24.02
C LEU A 151 10.12 -7.57 22.78
N PRO A 152 9.53 -7.57 21.57
CA PRO A 152 10.29 -7.79 20.35
C PRO A 152 11.35 -6.68 20.15
N SER A 153 12.49 -7.03 19.56
CA SER A 153 13.50 -6.06 19.06
C SER A 153 13.06 -5.48 17.70
N ARG A 154 13.77 -4.47 17.20
CA ARG A 154 13.71 -3.96 15.83
C ARG A 154 13.94 -5.08 14.80
N GLU A 155 14.74 -6.09 15.16
CA GLU A 155 15.02 -7.26 14.30
C GLU A 155 13.89 -8.29 14.28
N ALA A 156 12.85 -8.11 15.11
CA ALA A 156 11.71 -9.02 15.09
C ALA A 156 10.81 -8.75 13.88
N SER A 157 10.40 -9.82 13.19
CA SER A 157 9.51 -9.74 12.02
C SER A 157 8.16 -9.07 12.33
N LYS A 158 7.71 -9.07 13.59
CA LYS A 158 6.47 -8.40 14.03
C LYS A 158 6.59 -7.81 15.44
N GLY A 159 5.96 -6.65 15.64
CA GLY A 159 5.71 -6.08 16.97
C GLY A 159 6.89 -5.37 17.64
N GLY A 160 7.96 -5.04 16.91
CA GLY A 160 9.07 -4.25 17.41
C GLY A 160 8.66 -2.84 17.87
N PRO A 161 9.53 -2.14 18.62
CA PRO A 161 9.25 -0.79 19.10
C PRO A 161 9.06 0.17 17.92
N ARG A 162 8.18 1.16 18.08
CA ARG A 162 7.96 2.22 17.08
C ARG A 162 7.82 3.56 17.77
N LEU A 163 8.39 4.61 17.21
CA LEU A 163 8.15 5.99 17.64
C LEU A 163 7.28 6.67 16.59
N VAL A 164 6.11 7.19 16.98
CA VAL A 164 5.22 7.92 16.06
C VAL A 164 5.46 9.40 16.25
N VAL A 165 6.08 10.07 15.28
CA VAL A 165 6.48 11.48 15.40
C VAL A 165 5.75 12.36 14.38
N SER A 166 5.13 13.43 14.86
CA SER A 166 4.61 14.52 14.04
C SER A 166 5.55 15.72 14.14
N VAL A 167 6.04 16.22 12.99
CA VAL A 167 6.87 17.43 12.93
C VAL A 167 6.21 18.48 12.06
N THR A 168 6.26 19.74 12.48
CA THR A 168 5.93 20.88 11.62
C THR A 168 7.11 21.10 10.69
N ARG A 169 6.88 21.18 9.37
CA ARG A 169 7.94 21.56 8.40
C ARG A 169 7.93 23.07 8.19
N THR A 170 9.10 23.68 8.06
CA THR A 170 9.22 25.06 7.57
C THR A 170 8.85 25.07 6.09
N ALA A 171 7.84 25.86 5.70
CA ALA A 171 7.48 26.00 4.30
C ALA A 171 8.63 26.69 3.54
N GLY A 172 9.15 26.03 2.50
CA GLY A 172 10.00 26.69 1.52
C GLY A 172 9.19 27.66 0.65
N PRO A 173 9.83 28.66 0.01
CA PRO A 173 9.12 29.61 -0.84
C PRO A 173 8.44 28.89 -2.02
N ALA A 174 7.15 29.18 -2.20
CA ALA A 174 6.33 28.60 -3.26
C ALA A 174 6.75 29.15 -4.62
N VAL A 175 7.15 28.27 -5.54
CA VAL A 175 7.34 28.62 -6.96
C VAL A 175 5.97 28.59 -7.63
N ALA A 176 5.54 29.73 -8.16
CA ALA A 176 4.28 29.88 -8.89
C ALA A 176 4.30 29.08 -10.19
N THR A 177 3.30 28.23 -10.40
CA THR A 177 3.09 27.47 -11.63
C THR A 177 2.24 28.30 -12.61
N PRO A 178 2.59 28.41 -13.91
CA PRO A 178 1.76 29.15 -14.87
C PRO A 178 0.50 28.36 -15.24
N GLN A 179 -0.63 29.04 -15.20
CA GLN A 179 -1.93 28.57 -15.66
C GLN A 179 -1.95 28.55 -17.20
N ALA A 180 -2.03 27.36 -17.81
CA ALA A 180 -2.14 27.20 -19.26
C ALA A 180 -3.61 27.34 -19.71
N ALA A 181 -3.81 28.17 -20.73
CA ALA A 181 -5.10 28.35 -21.40
C ALA A 181 -5.46 27.11 -22.25
N VAL A 182 -6.74 26.74 -22.22
CA VAL A 182 -7.31 25.65 -23.01
C VAL A 182 -7.44 26.09 -24.47
N GLY A 183 -6.69 25.45 -25.36
CA GLY A 183 -6.90 25.49 -26.82
C GLY A 183 -7.40 24.14 -27.33
N PRO A 184 -8.16 24.08 -28.44
CA PRO A 184 -8.62 22.82 -29.00
C PRO A 184 -7.46 22.14 -29.75
N ALA A 185 -7.07 20.94 -29.34
CA ALA A 185 -6.04 20.16 -30.02
C ALA A 185 -6.66 18.98 -30.77
N SER A 186 -6.90 19.19 -32.06
CA SER A 186 -6.99 18.16 -33.10
C SER A 186 -5.58 17.65 -33.45
N GLY A 187 -5.37 16.34 -33.44
CA GLY A 187 -4.16 15.69 -33.97
C GLY A 187 -3.82 14.40 -33.22
N ALA A 188 -4.27 13.26 -33.74
CA ALA A 188 -3.91 11.94 -33.22
C ALA A 188 -2.41 11.67 -33.44
N PRO A 189 -1.66 11.19 -32.44
CA PRO A 189 -0.27 10.79 -32.63
C PRO A 189 -0.18 9.41 -33.31
N SER A 190 0.72 9.32 -34.29
CA SER A 190 1.17 8.11 -34.98
C SER A 190 1.69 7.05 -33.99
N ALA A 191 1.33 5.79 -34.21
CA ALA A 191 1.73 4.62 -33.42
C ALA A 191 3.22 4.29 -33.59
N GLY A 192 4.07 4.87 -32.74
CA GLY A 192 5.38 4.32 -32.41
C GLY A 192 5.26 3.17 -31.38
N PRO A 193 6.34 2.41 -31.12
CA PRO A 193 6.33 1.39 -30.08
C PRO A 193 5.89 2.00 -28.75
N VAL A 194 4.96 1.31 -28.08
CA VAL A 194 4.51 1.67 -26.74
C VAL A 194 5.72 1.49 -25.81
N VAL A 195 6.09 2.56 -25.13
CA VAL A 195 7.14 2.54 -24.10
C VAL A 195 6.56 3.22 -22.87
N GLY A 196 6.42 2.45 -21.79
CA GLY A 196 6.08 2.96 -20.48
C GLY A 196 4.58 3.08 -20.24
N LEU A 197 3.86 1.97 -20.44
CA LEU A 197 2.45 1.86 -20.04
C LEU A 197 2.28 2.10 -18.54
N TRP A 198 3.06 1.40 -17.72
CA TRP A 198 3.01 1.49 -16.26
C TRP A 198 4.04 2.49 -15.72
N THR A 199 5.28 2.32 -16.16
CA THR A 199 6.48 3.07 -15.80
C THR A 199 7.52 2.90 -16.91
N THR A 200 8.50 3.80 -16.99
CA THR A 200 9.54 3.74 -18.02
C THR A 200 10.81 3.03 -17.54
N ALA A 201 11.60 2.48 -18.46
CA ALA A 201 12.92 1.94 -18.15
C ALA A 201 13.84 2.99 -17.47
N ALA A 202 13.70 4.27 -17.82
CA ALA A 202 14.45 5.36 -17.21
C ALA A 202 14.04 5.62 -15.75
N GLU A 203 12.73 5.62 -15.46
CA GLU A 203 12.21 5.71 -14.09
C GLU A 203 12.73 4.52 -13.26
N LEU A 204 12.69 3.30 -13.82
CA LEU A 204 13.18 2.09 -13.16
C LEU A 204 14.69 2.06 -12.96
N ALA A 205 15.49 2.62 -13.87
CA ALA A 205 16.96 2.64 -13.76
C ALA A 205 17.45 3.33 -12.48
N SER A 206 16.67 4.27 -11.94
CA SER A 206 16.96 4.99 -10.69
C SER A 206 16.62 4.20 -9.42
N ARG A 207 15.87 3.10 -9.54
CA ARG A 207 15.40 2.32 -8.38
C ARG A 207 16.50 1.47 -7.76
N PRO A 208 16.50 1.25 -6.43
CA PRO A 208 17.53 0.47 -5.76
C PRO A 208 17.44 -1.02 -6.13
N THR A 209 18.59 -1.68 -6.29
CA THR A 209 18.68 -3.14 -6.43
C THR A 209 19.00 -3.81 -5.09
N SER A 210 18.44 -3.26 -4.01
CA SER A 210 18.63 -3.70 -2.64
C SER A 210 17.44 -3.28 -1.78
N GLY A 211 17.37 -3.79 -0.55
CA GLY A 211 16.26 -3.53 0.37
C GLY A 211 15.10 -4.52 0.23
N PRO A 212 14.13 -4.50 1.18
CA PRO A 212 13.09 -5.53 1.29
C PRO A 212 12.20 -5.64 0.04
N ALA A 213 11.79 -4.51 -0.53
CA ALA A 213 10.95 -4.46 -1.72
C ALA A 213 11.63 -5.12 -2.94
N TRP A 214 12.88 -4.74 -3.22
CA TRP A 214 13.67 -5.36 -4.30
C TRP A 214 13.89 -6.85 -4.06
N GLN A 215 14.24 -7.25 -2.82
CA GLN A 215 14.50 -8.64 -2.48
C GLN A 215 13.26 -9.51 -2.67
N ALA A 216 12.08 -9.03 -2.27
CA ALA A 216 10.82 -9.74 -2.47
C ALA A 216 10.48 -9.90 -3.96
N MET A 217 10.54 -8.82 -4.74
CA MET A 217 10.29 -8.85 -6.18
C MET A 217 11.30 -9.74 -6.91
N LYS A 218 12.59 -9.63 -6.58
CA LYS A 218 13.65 -10.43 -7.18
C LYS A 218 13.50 -11.92 -6.86
N ALA A 219 13.10 -12.26 -5.64
CA ALA A 219 12.82 -13.64 -5.26
C ALA A 219 11.65 -14.23 -6.07
N ALA A 220 10.58 -13.46 -6.30
CA ALA A 220 9.48 -13.87 -7.17
C ALA A 220 9.93 -14.04 -8.62
N ALA A 221 10.76 -13.12 -9.12
CA ALA A 221 11.33 -13.21 -10.46
C ALA A 221 12.24 -14.43 -10.66
N ASP A 222 12.95 -14.86 -9.61
CA ASP A 222 13.84 -16.03 -9.62
C ASP A 222 13.08 -17.36 -9.53
N ALA A 223 11.94 -17.38 -8.84
CA ALA A 223 11.12 -18.56 -8.67
C ALA A 223 10.45 -18.99 -9.99
N SER A 224 10.02 -20.26 -10.06
CA SER A 224 9.14 -20.70 -11.16
C SER A 224 7.78 -20.01 -11.04
N PRO A 225 7.21 -19.45 -12.13
CA PRO A 225 5.90 -18.79 -12.09
C PRO A 225 4.73 -19.79 -11.99
N GLY A 226 5.01 -21.10 -12.04
CA GLY A 226 3.98 -22.14 -12.06
C GLY A 226 3.43 -22.38 -13.47
N THR A 227 2.16 -22.74 -13.57
CA THR A 227 1.45 -22.92 -14.85
C THR A 227 0.59 -21.70 -15.13
N ALA A 228 0.65 -21.17 -16.35
CA ALA A 228 -0.24 -20.10 -16.77
C ALA A 228 -1.69 -20.61 -16.84
N ASP A 229 -2.60 -19.91 -16.16
CA ASP A 229 -4.02 -20.26 -16.09
C ASP A 229 -4.85 -19.00 -15.84
N ILE A 230 -5.22 -18.29 -16.92
CA ILE A 230 -6.07 -17.09 -16.82
C ILE A 230 -7.51 -17.45 -16.40
N SER A 231 -7.95 -18.69 -16.64
CA SER A 231 -9.28 -19.14 -16.22
C SER A 231 -9.41 -19.22 -14.69
N ASP A 232 -8.30 -19.49 -13.98
CA ASP A 232 -8.22 -19.37 -12.53
C ASP A 232 -7.98 -17.92 -12.08
N GLN A 233 -9.01 -17.34 -11.48
CA GLN A 233 -8.99 -15.99 -10.91
C GLN A 233 -8.02 -15.79 -9.72
N ASN A 234 -7.38 -16.86 -9.24
CA ASN A 234 -6.38 -16.82 -8.17
C ASN A 234 -4.98 -17.22 -8.66
N SER A 235 -4.81 -17.40 -9.97
CA SER A 235 -3.48 -17.56 -10.55
C SER A 235 -2.61 -16.36 -10.20
N SER A 236 -1.34 -16.62 -9.90
CA SER A 236 -0.31 -15.60 -9.64
C SER A 236 0.78 -15.62 -10.71
N HIS A 237 0.55 -16.35 -11.80
CA HIS A 237 1.52 -16.48 -12.90
C HIS A 237 1.78 -15.12 -13.55
N ASP A 238 0.75 -14.30 -13.70
CA ASP A 238 0.81 -12.95 -14.26
C ASP A 238 1.65 -11.99 -13.40
N ILE A 239 1.46 -12.02 -12.08
CA ILE A 239 2.21 -11.23 -11.10
C ILE A 239 3.69 -11.65 -11.05
N SER A 240 3.95 -12.95 -11.17
CA SER A 240 5.31 -13.50 -11.24
C SER A 240 6.00 -13.10 -12.55
N THR A 241 5.26 -13.14 -13.66
CA THR A 241 5.72 -12.66 -14.98
C THR A 241 6.09 -11.18 -14.93
N LEU A 242 5.25 -10.36 -14.28
CA LEU A 242 5.51 -8.95 -14.05
C LEU A 242 6.77 -8.72 -13.20
N ALA A 243 6.99 -9.50 -12.14
CA ALA A 243 8.23 -9.44 -11.35
C ALA A 243 9.47 -9.68 -12.22
N THR A 244 9.43 -10.73 -13.05
CA THR A 244 10.48 -11.06 -14.02
C THR A 244 10.74 -9.90 -14.99
N ALA A 245 9.69 -9.29 -15.53
CA ALA A 245 9.79 -8.15 -16.44
C ALA A 245 10.42 -6.91 -15.77
N LEU A 246 10.04 -6.60 -14.53
CA LEU A 246 10.61 -5.48 -13.76
C LEU A 246 12.09 -5.69 -13.45
N VAL A 247 12.49 -6.92 -13.12
CA VAL A 247 13.92 -7.25 -12.92
C VAL A 247 14.70 -7.14 -14.23
N TYR A 248 14.16 -7.58 -15.37
CA TYR A 248 14.77 -7.32 -16.67
C TYR A 248 14.92 -5.82 -16.92
N ALA A 249 13.85 -5.04 -16.80
CA ALA A 249 13.87 -3.61 -17.07
C ALA A 249 14.88 -2.88 -16.19
N ARG A 250 15.10 -3.35 -14.96
CA ARG A 250 16.10 -2.78 -14.05
C ARG A 250 17.54 -3.15 -14.38
N THR A 251 17.78 -4.38 -14.81
CA THR A 251 19.13 -4.97 -14.86
C THR A 251 19.68 -5.16 -16.27
N GLY A 252 18.81 -5.17 -17.28
CA GLY A 252 19.15 -5.55 -18.66
C GLY A 252 19.49 -7.03 -18.84
N ASN A 253 19.31 -7.88 -17.82
CA ASN A 253 19.69 -9.29 -17.92
C ASN A 253 18.74 -10.06 -18.85
N ALA A 254 19.25 -10.44 -20.01
CA ALA A 254 18.51 -11.09 -21.09
C ALA A 254 17.82 -12.41 -20.68
N ALA A 255 18.30 -13.10 -19.63
CA ALA A 255 17.64 -14.32 -19.15
C ALA A 255 16.23 -14.04 -18.60
N TYR A 256 16.04 -12.92 -17.89
CA TYR A 256 14.70 -12.51 -17.44
C TYR A 256 13.84 -12.08 -18.62
N ARG A 257 14.41 -11.42 -19.64
CA ARG A 257 13.68 -11.07 -20.87
C ARG A 257 13.12 -12.33 -21.54
N ALA A 258 13.98 -13.33 -21.74
CA ALA A 258 13.60 -14.59 -22.38
C ALA A 258 12.55 -15.35 -21.56
N LYS A 259 12.69 -15.36 -20.23
CA LYS A 259 11.69 -15.94 -19.33
C LYS A 259 10.33 -15.24 -19.45
N THR A 260 10.29 -13.90 -19.40
CA THR A 260 9.05 -13.14 -19.58
C THR A 260 8.40 -13.40 -20.95
N VAL A 261 9.17 -13.51 -22.04
CA VAL A 261 8.63 -13.89 -23.35
C VAL A 261 7.93 -15.25 -23.29
N ALA A 262 8.58 -16.26 -22.70
CA ALA A 262 8.01 -17.60 -22.57
C ALA A 262 6.74 -17.60 -21.71
N ASP A 263 6.75 -16.88 -20.59
CA ASP A 263 5.62 -16.79 -19.67
C ASP A 263 4.41 -16.08 -20.31
N ILE A 264 4.63 -15.00 -21.08
CA ILE A 264 3.56 -14.35 -21.87
C ILE A 264 3.01 -15.31 -22.93
N ALA A 265 3.89 -16.01 -23.65
CA ALA A 265 3.47 -16.96 -24.68
C ALA A 265 2.64 -18.12 -24.10
N ALA A 266 2.95 -18.57 -22.88
CA ALA A 266 2.23 -19.63 -22.19
C ALA A 266 0.82 -19.23 -21.74
N ALA A 267 0.58 -17.94 -21.48
CA ALA A 267 -0.71 -17.45 -21.02
C ALA A 267 -1.79 -17.35 -22.12
N ILE A 268 -1.38 -17.21 -23.38
CA ILE A 268 -2.29 -17.07 -24.52
C ILE A 268 -3.23 -18.28 -24.64
N GLY A 269 -4.54 -18.02 -24.58
CA GLY A 269 -5.57 -19.05 -24.75
C GLY A 269 -5.98 -19.77 -23.46
N THR A 270 -5.36 -19.44 -22.33
CA THR A 270 -5.65 -20.05 -21.02
C THR A 270 -6.86 -19.44 -20.32
N GLU A 271 -7.46 -18.40 -20.87
CA GLU A 271 -8.71 -17.79 -20.39
C GLU A 271 -9.95 -18.67 -20.64
N ARG A 272 -9.85 -19.61 -21.59
CA ARG A 272 -10.97 -20.41 -22.09
C ARG A 272 -11.62 -21.22 -20.97
N GLY A 273 -12.95 -21.20 -20.94
CA GLY A 273 -13.73 -21.84 -19.88
C GLY A 273 -13.78 -21.03 -18.57
N GLY A 274 -13.07 -19.90 -18.50
CA GLY A 274 -13.11 -18.98 -17.39
C GLY A 274 -14.26 -17.97 -17.45
N ARG A 275 -14.08 -16.89 -16.70
CA ARG A 275 -15.02 -15.76 -16.57
C ARG A 275 -14.29 -14.44 -16.60
N THR A 276 -15.00 -13.37 -16.91
CA THR A 276 -14.39 -12.04 -17.09
C THR A 276 -13.66 -11.49 -15.87
N LEU A 277 -13.99 -11.90 -14.63
CA LEU A 277 -13.18 -11.55 -13.46
C LEU A 277 -11.76 -12.14 -13.53
N ALA A 278 -11.64 -13.39 -13.95
CA ALA A 278 -10.35 -14.08 -14.00
C ALA A 278 -9.47 -13.44 -15.07
N LEU A 279 -10.03 -13.18 -16.25
CA LEU A 279 -9.38 -12.39 -17.29
C LEU A 279 -8.99 -10.98 -16.80
N GLY A 280 -9.93 -10.25 -16.19
CA GLY A 280 -9.72 -8.88 -15.72
C GLY A 280 -8.63 -8.76 -14.64
N ARG A 281 -8.48 -9.78 -13.78
CA ARG A 281 -7.40 -9.83 -12.80
C ARG A 281 -6.04 -10.09 -13.46
N ASN A 282 -5.94 -11.04 -14.37
CA ASN A 282 -4.63 -11.46 -14.89
C ASN A 282 -4.08 -10.58 -16.04
N LEU A 283 -4.94 -10.05 -16.90
CA LEU A 283 -4.53 -9.54 -18.22
C LEU A 283 -3.57 -8.35 -18.16
N ALA A 284 -3.84 -7.35 -17.29
CA ALA A 284 -3.05 -6.13 -17.21
C ALA A 284 -1.57 -6.39 -16.91
N SER A 285 -1.25 -7.32 -15.98
CA SER A 285 0.12 -7.68 -15.62
C SER A 285 0.93 -8.19 -16.82
N TYR A 286 0.35 -9.07 -17.64
CA TYR A 286 1.02 -9.59 -18.85
C TYR A 286 1.26 -8.49 -19.88
N VAL A 287 0.29 -7.61 -20.08
CA VAL A 287 0.41 -6.51 -21.04
C VAL A 287 1.50 -5.53 -20.61
N ILE A 288 1.55 -5.19 -19.33
CA ILE A 288 2.60 -4.33 -18.76
C ILE A 288 3.97 -5.03 -18.83
N ALA A 289 4.03 -6.34 -18.54
CA ALA A 289 5.25 -7.11 -18.70
C ALA A 289 5.77 -7.07 -20.15
N ALA A 290 4.87 -7.24 -21.14
CA ALA A 290 5.20 -7.18 -22.56
C ALA A 290 5.77 -5.82 -22.99
N ASP A 291 5.23 -4.72 -22.46
CA ASP A 291 5.74 -3.36 -22.66
C ASP A 291 7.15 -3.20 -22.05
N LEU A 292 7.32 -3.59 -20.78
CA LEU A 292 8.59 -3.47 -20.05
C LEU A 292 9.75 -4.21 -20.72
N ILE A 293 9.49 -5.38 -21.31
CA ILE A 293 10.51 -6.15 -22.03
C ILE A 293 10.68 -5.72 -23.49
N GLY A 294 9.85 -4.81 -23.99
CA GLY A 294 9.78 -4.47 -25.40
C GLY A 294 9.57 -5.71 -26.27
N LEU A 295 8.48 -6.44 -26.03
CA LEU A 295 8.20 -7.76 -26.60
C LEU A 295 8.34 -7.78 -28.13
N GLY A 296 7.79 -6.81 -28.85
CA GLY A 296 7.91 -6.72 -30.31
C GLY A 296 9.34 -6.66 -30.85
N GLY A 297 10.30 -6.14 -30.07
CA GLY A 297 11.72 -6.20 -30.41
C GLY A 297 12.44 -7.43 -29.87
N ALA A 298 11.89 -8.08 -28.83
CA ALA A 298 12.47 -9.27 -28.20
C ALA A 298 12.17 -10.54 -29.00
N ASP A 299 10.89 -10.70 -29.37
CA ASP A 299 10.33 -11.82 -30.11
C ASP A 299 9.10 -11.33 -30.90
N PRO A 300 9.31 -10.89 -32.17
CA PRO A 300 8.24 -10.37 -33.01
C PRO A 300 7.11 -11.39 -33.29
N ALA A 301 7.42 -12.70 -33.29
CA ALA A 301 6.42 -13.74 -33.56
C ALA A 301 5.49 -13.92 -32.35
N THR A 302 6.05 -13.93 -31.15
CA THR A 302 5.27 -13.96 -29.91
C THR A 302 4.46 -12.66 -29.73
N ASP A 303 5.05 -11.49 -30.04
CA ASP A 303 4.33 -10.21 -30.02
C ASP A 303 3.11 -10.21 -30.95
N ALA A 304 3.26 -10.67 -32.19
CA ALA A 304 2.17 -10.75 -33.15
C ALA A 304 1.03 -11.65 -32.66
N ARG A 305 1.36 -12.81 -32.08
CA ARG A 305 0.38 -13.71 -31.45
C ARG A 305 -0.30 -13.07 -30.25
N PHE A 306 0.46 -12.40 -29.40
CA PHE A 306 -0.06 -11.73 -28.21
C PHE A 306 -1.03 -10.60 -28.59
N ARG A 307 -0.67 -9.74 -29.54
CA ARG A 307 -1.55 -8.67 -30.05
C ARG A 307 -2.83 -9.23 -30.68
N ALA A 308 -2.73 -10.28 -31.49
CA ALA A 308 -3.90 -10.93 -32.07
C ALA A 308 -4.84 -11.49 -30.98
N TRP A 309 -4.27 -12.10 -29.94
CA TRP A 309 -5.01 -12.59 -28.79
C TRP A 309 -5.65 -11.45 -27.98
N LEU A 310 -4.93 -10.37 -27.68
CA LEU A 310 -5.48 -9.18 -27.00
C LEU A 310 -6.67 -8.59 -27.76
N SER A 311 -6.58 -8.52 -29.08
CA SER A 311 -7.68 -8.03 -29.92
C SER A 311 -8.94 -8.90 -29.76
N ALA A 312 -8.79 -10.22 -29.82
CA ALA A 312 -9.90 -11.16 -29.70
C ALA A 312 -10.48 -11.22 -28.27
N VAL A 313 -9.61 -11.38 -27.26
CA VAL A 313 -10.00 -11.71 -25.88
C VAL A 313 -10.80 -10.59 -25.20
N ARG A 314 -10.60 -9.31 -25.60
CA ARG A 314 -11.42 -8.18 -25.13
C ARG A 314 -12.92 -8.37 -25.41
N THR A 315 -13.24 -9.10 -26.48
CA THR A 315 -14.61 -9.36 -26.97
C THR A 315 -15.08 -10.80 -26.80
N GLU A 316 -14.23 -11.68 -26.25
CA GLU A 316 -14.59 -13.07 -26.03
C GLU A 316 -15.68 -13.19 -24.96
N ASN A 317 -16.70 -14.01 -25.24
CA ASN A 317 -17.74 -14.31 -24.26
C ASN A 317 -17.22 -15.33 -23.24
N LEU A 318 -16.96 -14.88 -22.02
CA LEU A 318 -16.49 -15.67 -20.90
C LEU A 318 -17.60 -15.76 -19.84
N SER A 319 -18.43 -16.79 -19.98
CA SER A 319 -19.58 -17.06 -19.09
C SER A 319 -20.67 -15.97 -19.12
N GLY A 320 -21.01 -15.47 -20.32
CA GLY A 320 -22.13 -14.54 -20.55
C GLY A 320 -21.72 -13.10 -20.82
N ASP A 321 -20.51 -12.70 -20.42
CA ASP A 321 -19.98 -11.34 -20.56
C ASP A 321 -18.65 -11.32 -21.32
N THR A 322 -18.27 -10.15 -21.82
CA THR A 322 -16.92 -9.87 -22.35
C THR A 322 -16.15 -8.96 -21.40
N LEU A 323 -14.84 -8.78 -21.60
CA LEU A 323 -14.06 -7.81 -20.84
C LEU A 323 -14.67 -6.41 -20.98
N ILE A 324 -15.01 -6.03 -22.22
CA ILE A 324 -15.65 -4.74 -22.53
C ILE A 324 -17.01 -4.62 -21.83
N SER A 325 -17.94 -5.58 -22.01
CA SER A 325 -19.27 -5.49 -21.39
C SER A 325 -19.19 -5.46 -19.85
N THR A 326 -18.26 -6.22 -19.27
CA THR A 326 -17.99 -6.21 -17.83
C THR A 326 -17.56 -4.83 -17.35
N SER A 327 -16.60 -4.18 -18.04
CA SER A 327 -16.14 -2.83 -17.71
C SER A 327 -17.26 -1.79 -17.78
N GLU A 328 -18.17 -1.93 -18.74
CA GLU A 328 -19.26 -0.96 -18.98
C GLU A 328 -20.44 -1.17 -18.04
N GLN A 329 -20.77 -2.41 -17.71
CA GLN A 329 -22.04 -2.70 -17.02
C GLN A 329 -21.88 -2.86 -15.52
N ARG A 330 -20.70 -3.20 -15.00
CA ARG A 330 -20.56 -3.59 -13.59
C ARG A 330 -19.92 -2.50 -12.75
N PRO A 331 -20.65 -1.87 -11.81
CA PRO A 331 -20.11 -0.79 -10.99
C PRO A 331 -19.30 -1.26 -9.77
N ASN A 332 -18.75 -2.48 -9.79
CA ASN A 332 -18.03 -3.10 -8.67
C ASN A 332 -16.64 -3.59 -9.10
N ASN A 333 -15.96 -4.29 -8.19
CA ASN A 333 -14.62 -4.82 -8.41
C ASN A 333 -14.41 -5.59 -9.72
N TRP A 334 -15.44 -6.25 -10.28
CA TRP A 334 -15.28 -6.91 -11.59
C TRP A 334 -15.11 -5.90 -12.72
N GLY A 335 -15.91 -4.83 -12.70
CA GLY A 335 -15.86 -3.79 -13.74
C GLY A 335 -14.56 -3.01 -13.68
N THR A 336 -14.04 -2.71 -12.49
CA THR A 336 -12.76 -1.97 -12.35
C THR A 336 -11.56 -2.82 -12.77
N MET A 337 -11.55 -4.13 -12.44
CA MET A 337 -10.52 -5.05 -12.95
C MET A 337 -10.58 -5.18 -14.48
N ALA A 338 -11.80 -5.30 -15.02
CA ALA A 338 -12.01 -5.36 -16.46
C ALA A 338 -11.61 -4.05 -17.17
N GLY A 339 -11.92 -2.89 -16.58
CA GLY A 339 -11.54 -1.56 -17.08
C GLY A 339 -10.03 -1.38 -17.15
N ALA A 340 -9.31 -1.67 -16.07
CA ALA A 340 -7.85 -1.64 -16.03
C ALA A 340 -7.21 -2.53 -17.12
N SER A 341 -7.68 -3.77 -17.23
CA SER A 341 -7.18 -4.73 -18.21
C SER A 341 -7.54 -4.36 -19.66
N ARG A 342 -8.72 -3.78 -19.88
CA ARG A 342 -9.14 -3.20 -21.17
C ARG A 342 -8.20 -2.06 -21.57
N VAL A 343 -8.03 -1.07 -20.69
CA VAL A 343 -7.13 0.08 -20.93
C VAL A 343 -5.69 -0.37 -21.22
N ALA A 344 -5.18 -1.38 -20.49
CA ALA A 344 -3.86 -1.93 -20.76
C ALA A 344 -3.77 -2.49 -22.18
N ALA A 345 -4.73 -3.35 -22.56
CA ALA A 345 -4.79 -3.96 -23.89
C ALA A 345 -4.93 -2.89 -25.00
N ASP A 346 -5.83 -1.92 -24.84
CA ASP A 346 -6.07 -0.86 -25.82
C ASP A 346 -4.80 -0.04 -26.04
N ALA A 347 -4.14 0.35 -24.95
CA ALA A 347 -2.92 1.14 -25.01
C ALA A 347 -1.77 0.36 -25.66
N TYR A 348 -1.66 -0.95 -25.41
CA TYR A 348 -0.66 -1.81 -26.04
C TYR A 348 -0.92 -2.04 -27.53
N LEU A 349 -2.20 -2.21 -27.90
CA LEU A 349 -2.66 -2.39 -29.28
C LEU A 349 -2.60 -1.09 -30.11
N GLY A 350 -2.56 0.07 -29.44
CA GLY A 350 -2.71 1.37 -30.09
C GLY A 350 -4.15 1.68 -30.50
N ASP A 351 -5.13 1.02 -29.88
CA ASP A 351 -6.55 1.21 -30.13
C ASP A 351 -7.06 2.45 -29.37
N THR A 352 -6.83 3.63 -29.94
CA THR A 352 -7.18 4.88 -29.28
C THR A 352 -8.69 5.08 -29.15
N ALA A 353 -9.49 4.49 -30.04
CA ALA A 353 -10.93 4.61 -30.01
C ALA A 353 -11.53 3.87 -28.82
N ASP A 354 -11.11 2.62 -28.58
CA ASP A 354 -11.58 1.89 -27.39
C ASP A 354 -10.99 2.45 -26.10
N LEU A 355 -9.74 2.95 -26.14
CA LEU A 355 -9.12 3.63 -25.00
C LEU A 355 -9.90 4.87 -24.56
N ASP A 356 -10.32 5.74 -25.50
CA ASP A 356 -11.16 6.91 -25.21
C ASP A 356 -12.53 6.51 -24.63
N ARG A 357 -13.09 5.41 -25.13
CA ARG A 357 -14.35 4.85 -24.62
C ARG A 357 -14.17 4.34 -23.19
N ALA A 358 -13.13 3.57 -22.91
CA ALA A 358 -12.80 3.06 -21.58
C ALA A 358 -12.56 4.21 -20.59
N ALA A 359 -11.81 5.25 -20.99
CA ALA A 359 -11.62 6.47 -20.21
C ALA A 359 -12.94 7.17 -19.84
N THR A 360 -13.89 7.20 -20.79
CA THR A 360 -15.24 7.75 -20.57
C THR A 360 -16.03 6.92 -19.55
N VAL A 361 -15.96 5.59 -19.63
CA VAL A 361 -16.58 4.67 -18.65
C VAL A 361 -15.98 4.89 -17.27
N PHE A 362 -14.66 4.93 -17.15
CA PHE A 362 -13.96 5.13 -15.88
C PHE A 362 -14.32 6.46 -15.23
N ARG A 363 -14.39 7.54 -16.02
CA ARG A 363 -14.83 8.86 -15.53
C ARG A 363 -16.24 8.80 -14.95
N GLY A 364 -17.15 8.08 -15.62
CA GLY A 364 -18.49 7.81 -15.10
C GLY A 364 -18.50 6.99 -13.82
N TRP A 365 -17.67 5.96 -13.74
CA TRP A 365 -17.52 5.14 -12.53
C TRP A 365 -17.06 5.98 -11.33
N LEU A 366 -16.11 6.90 -11.55
CA LEU A 366 -15.62 7.87 -10.57
C LEU A 366 -16.65 8.94 -10.17
N GLY A 367 -17.83 8.97 -10.80
CA GLY A 367 -18.98 9.78 -10.39
C GLY A 367 -19.46 10.81 -11.41
N ASP A 368 -18.80 10.94 -12.57
CA ASP A 368 -19.26 11.84 -13.64
C ASP A 368 -20.32 11.17 -14.51
N ARG A 369 -21.57 11.20 -14.04
CA ARG A 369 -22.70 10.62 -14.78
C ARG A 369 -22.93 11.24 -16.16
N SER A 370 -22.44 12.45 -16.41
CA SER A 370 -22.56 13.09 -17.72
C SER A 370 -21.63 12.45 -18.75
N ALA A 371 -20.50 11.88 -18.30
CA ALA A 371 -19.59 11.10 -19.13
C ALA A 371 -20.13 9.69 -19.40
N TYR A 372 -20.54 8.98 -18.34
CA TYR A 372 -21.09 7.64 -18.47
C TYR A 372 -21.97 7.24 -17.27
N SER A 373 -23.11 6.60 -17.54
CA SER A 373 -24.06 6.17 -16.51
C SER A 373 -24.73 4.83 -16.80
N GLY A 374 -24.15 4.00 -17.66
CA GLY A 374 -24.74 2.73 -18.13
C GLY A 374 -24.59 1.54 -17.18
N PHE A 375 -24.13 1.76 -15.95
CA PHE A 375 -23.88 0.68 -14.98
C PHE A 375 -25.17 0.10 -14.38
N ASN A 376 -25.14 -1.19 -14.10
CA ASN A 376 -26.18 -1.95 -13.42
C ASN A 376 -25.85 -2.09 -11.92
N TYR A 377 -26.40 -1.18 -11.11
CA TYR A 377 -26.21 -1.20 -9.66
C TYR A 377 -27.13 -2.22 -8.98
N GLY A 378 -26.64 -2.79 -7.89
CA GLY A 378 -27.47 -3.60 -6.99
C GLY A 378 -28.25 -2.74 -5.98
N ASP A 379 -28.20 -3.15 -4.71
CA ASP A 379 -28.82 -2.40 -3.62
C ASP A 379 -28.32 -0.93 -3.56
N MET A 380 -29.27 0.00 -3.40
CA MET A 380 -29.02 1.45 -3.48
C MET A 380 -28.83 2.11 -2.10
N SER A 381 -28.76 1.34 -1.01
CA SER A 381 -28.70 1.92 0.34
C SER A 381 -27.45 2.79 0.55
N TRP A 382 -26.34 2.45 -0.10
CA TRP A 382 -25.07 3.19 -0.08
C TRP A 382 -25.01 4.38 -1.03
N GLN A 383 -26.01 4.58 -1.91
CA GLN A 383 -26.10 5.74 -2.78
C GLN A 383 -26.64 6.95 -2.02
N VAL A 384 -25.93 8.09 -2.07
CA VAL A 384 -26.46 9.35 -1.51
C VAL A 384 -27.71 9.80 -2.27
N ASP A 385 -27.72 9.63 -3.59
CA ASP A 385 -28.88 9.81 -4.46
C ASP A 385 -29.18 8.48 -5.20
N PRO A 386 -30.12 7.66 -4.69
CA PRO A 386 -30.52 6.41 -5.33
C PRO A 386 -31.08 6.55 -6.76
N ARG A 387 -31.53 7.75 -7.16
CA ARG A 387 -32.04 7.98 -8.53
C ARG A 387 -30.92 8.23 -9.53
N ASN A 388 -29.74 8.63 -9.03
CA ASN A 388 -28.57 8.93 -9.83
C ASN A 388 -27.34 8.21 -9.26
N PRO A 389 -27.31 6.87 -9.30
CA PRO A 389 -26.25 6.10 -8.64
C PRO A 389 -24.87 6.32 -9.29
N VAL A 390 -23.83 6.26 -8.47
CA VAL A 390 -22.43 6.43 -8.88
C VAL A 390 -21.55 5.32 -8.30
N GLY A 391 -20.41 5.02 -8.93
CA GLY A 391 -19.46 4.04 -8.42
C GLY A 391 -18.81 4.56 -7.14
N VAL A 392 -18.23 5.76 -7.20
CA VAL A 392 -17.68 6.50 -6.05
C VAL A 392 -18.62 7.62 -5.62
N GLN A 393 -18.99 7.64 -4.34
CA GLN A 393 -19.83 8.71 -3.79
C GLN A 393 -19.17 10.09 -3.90
N PRO A 394 -19.96 11.16 -4.17
CA PRO A 394 -19.44 12.49 -4.42
C PRO A 394 -18.83 13.13 -3.17
N ALA A 395 -18.01 14.16 -3.39
CA ALA A 395 -17.40 14.93 -2.32
C ALA A 395 -18.47 15.50 -1.35
N GLY A 396 -18.23 15.36 -0.04
CA GLY A 396 -19.16 15.82 0.99
C GLY A 396 -20.40 14.93 1.21
N ALA A 397 -20.54 13.81 0.49
CA ALA A 397 -21.67 12.91 0.68
C ALA A 397 -21.74 12.37 2.12
N SER A 398 -22.94 12.44 2.70
CA SER A 398 -23.25 11.85 4.01
C SER A 398 -24.66 11.29 4.00
N LYS A 399 -24.87 10.20 4.73
CA LYS A 399 -26.18 9.53 4.83
C LYS A 399 -26.29 8.82 6.18
N ASN A 400 -27.42 8.97 6.86
CA ASN A 400 -27.69 8.38 8.17
C ASN A 400 -26.58 8.64 9.22
N GLY A 401 -26.00 9.84 9.21
CA GLY A 401 -24.93 10.24 10.14
C GLY A 401 -23.55 9.66 9.81
N LEU A 402 -23.41 8.86 8.75
CA LEU A 402 -22.12 8.39 8.24
C LEU A 402 -21.66 9.27 7.07
N VAL A 403 -20.40 9.71 7.11
CA VAL A 403 -19.75 10.36 5.97
C VAL A 403 -19.37 9.29 4.95
N ILE A 404 -20.09 9.27 3.82
CA ILE A 404 -19.92 8.30 2.74
C ILE A 404 -19.20 8.87 1.52
N ASP A 405 -18.67 10.10 1.58
CA ASP A 405 -17.77 10.66 0.58
C ASP A 405 -16.66 9.67 0.21
N GLY A 406 -16.55 9.30 -1.07
CA GLY A 406 -15.57 8.33 -1.55
C GLY A 406 -15.99 6.88 -1.38
N ALA A 407 -17.15 6.57 -0.79
CA ALA A 407 -17.59 5.19 -0.66
C ALA A 407 -17.80 4.54 -2.05
N LEU A 408 -17.26 3.33 -2.21
CA LEU A 408 -17.49 2.49 -3.39
C LEU A 408 -18.81 1.74 -3.21
N ALA A 409 -19.92 2.32 -3.68
CA ALA A 409 -21.24 1.95 -3.20
C ALA A 409 -21.63 0.48 -3.50
N ASP A 410 -21.32 0.00 -4.72
CA ASP A 410 -21.68 -1.38 -5.12
C ASP A 410 -20.81 -2.45 -4.43
N ASP A 411 -19.60 -2.09 -4.00
CA ASP A 411 -18.72 -2.95 -3.22
C ASP A 411 -19.06 -2.91 -1.72
N MET A 412 -19.43 -1.74 -1.18
CA MET A 412 -19.84 -1.60 0.22
C MET A 412 -21.12 -2.39 0.54
N ARG A 413 -22.09 -2.43 -0.38
CA ARG A 413 -23.32 -3.23 -0.19
C ARG A 413 -23.07 -4.73 -0.06
N ARG A 414 -21.87 -5.22 -0.42
CA ARG A 414 -21.50 -6.65 -0.29
C ARG A 414 -21.29 -7.07 1.16
N GLY A 415 -21.05 -6.12 2.07
CA GLY A 415 -21.11 -6.35 3.51
C GLY A 415 -22.57 -6.42 3.97
N CYS A 416 -23.28 -5.29 3.87
CA CYS A 416 -24.71 -5.18 4.08
C CYS A 416 -25.24 -3.86 3.52
N ALA A 417 -26.57 -3.66 3.55
CA ALA A 417 -27.16 -2.34 3.34
C ALA A 417 -26.57 -1.31 4.33
N LEU A 418 -26.57 -0.02 3.96
CA LEU A 418 -25.98 1.05 4.76
C LEU A 418 -26.41 0.97 6.24
N ALA A 419 -25.43 0.71 7.11
CA ALA A 419 -25.60 0.59 8.55
C ALA A 419 -24.45 1.29 9.27
N THR A 420 -24.68 1.66 10.54
CA THR A 420 -23.67 2.26 11.42
C THR A 420 -23.59 1.44 12.72
N PRO A 421 -22.48 0.72 12.99
CA PRO A 421 -21.28 0.61 12.15
C PRO A 421 -21.55 -0.14 10.81
N PRO A 422 -20.80 0.15 9.73
CA PRO A 422 -20.88 -0.61 8.49
C PRO A 422 -20.50 -2.08 8.69
N CYS A 423 -21.18 -3.00 7.98
CA CYS A 423 -20.74 -4.40 7.94
C CYS A 423 -19.47 -4.51 7.12
N HIS A 424 -18.46 -5.12 7.71
CA HIS A 424 -17.15 -5.28 7.08
C HIS A 424 -17.23 -6.07 5.77
N THR A 425 -16.43 -5.64 4.79
CA THR A 425 -16.23 -6.32 3.53
C THR A 425 -14.90 -5.88 2.89
N ASN A 426 -14.22 -6.80 2.18
CA ASN A 426 -12.94 -6.52 1.51
C ASN A 426 -13.12 -6.02 0.07
N TYR A 427 -14.32 -6.12 -0.50
CA TYR A 427 -14.58 -5.76 -1.91
C TYR A 427 -14.20 -4.31 -2.28
N PRO A 428 -14.28 -3.31 -1.40
CA PRO A 428 -13.81 -1.96 -1.73
C PRO A 428 -12.32 -1.90 -2.07
N TRP A 429 -11.45 -2.60 -1.33
CA TRP A 429 -10.02 -2.64 -1.68
C TRP A 429 -9.75 -3.51 -2.90
N GLU A 430 -10.50 -4.60 -3.07
CA GLU A 430 -10.46 -5.39 -4.31
C GLU A 430 -10.85 -4.52 -5.53
N ALA A 431 -11.88 -3.68 -5.42
CA ALA A 431 -12.25 -2.77 -6.51
C ALA A 431 -11.18 -1.72 -6.76
N MET A 432 -10.59 -1.19 -5.68
CA MET A 432 -9.49 -0.23 -5.76
C MET A 432 -8.28 -0.78 -6.53
N GLN A 433 -8.03 -2.09 -6.53
CA GLN A 433 -6.95 -2.70 -7.32
C GLN A 433 -7.07 -2.34 -8.81
N GLY A 434 -8.26 -2.52 -9.40
CA GLY A 434 -8.53 -2.10 -10.78
C GLY A 434 -8.47 -0.58 -10.94
N VAL A 435 -9.08 0.17 -10.01
CA VAL A 435 -9.14 1.65 -10.07
C VAL A 435 -7.76 2.29 -10.12
N VAL A 436 -6.81 1.87 -9.28
CA VAL A 436 -5.47 2.47 -9.25
C VAL A 436 -4.65 2.09 -10.49
N VAL A 437 -4.85 0.88 -11.03
CA VAL A 437 -4.19 0.47 -12.28
C VAL A 437 -4.73 1.26 -13.46
N GLU A 438 -6.04 1.33 -13.59
CA GLU A 438 -6.72 2.05 -14.67
C GLU A 438 -6.35 3.54 -14.66
N ALA A 439 -6.37 4.19 -13.50
CA ALA A 439 -5.97 5.59 -13.36
C ALA A 439 -4.50 5.83 -13.73
N GLN A 440 -3.58 4.95 -13.31
CA GLN A 440 -2.16 5.06 -13.66
C GLN A 440 -1.95 4.91 -15.17
N LEU A 441 -2.53 3.88 -15.79
CA LEU A 441 -2.41 3.63 -17.23
C LEU A 441 -2.99 4.80 -18.05
N LEU A 442 -4.17 5.30 -17.68
CA LEU A 442 -4.76 6.46 -18.33
C LEU A 442 -3.89 7.72 -18.13
N SER A 443 -3.31 7.94 -16.94
CA SER A 443 -2.41 9.08 -16.71
C SER A 443 -1.19 9.06 -17.64
N ARG A 444 -0.65 7.86 -17.91
CA ARG A 444 0.46 7.63 -18.84
C ARG A 444 0.08 7.88 -20.30
N ARG A 445 -1.21 7.92 -20.61
CA ARG A 445 -1.80 8.26 -21.92
C ARG A 445 -2.30 9.70 -22.03
N GLY A 446 -1.99 10.55 -21.04
CA GLY A 446 -2.30 11.97 -21.07
C GLY A 446 -3.66 12.36 -20.51
N TYR A 447 -4.42 11.40 -19.97
CA TYR A 447 -5.67 11.69 -19.27
C TYR A 447 -5.39 12.13 -17.83
N ASP A 448 -6.13 13.12 -17.33
CA ASP A 448 -6.02 13.58 -15.94
C ASP A 448 -6.80 12.70 -14.95
N ALA A 449 -6.65 11.37 -15.09
CA ALA A 449 -7.51 10.38 -14.44
C ALA A 449 -7.48 10.46 -12.91
N PHE A 450 -6.33 10.77 -12.31
CA PHE A 450 -6.22 10.94 -10.87
C PHE A 450 -6.95 12.19 -10.33
N ASN A 451 -7.20 13.22 -11.13
CA ASN A 451 -7.92 14.41 -10.65
C ASN A 451 -9.42 14.41 -10.97
N TRP A 452 -9.91 13.46 -11.77
CA TRP A 452 -11.33 13.36 -12.12
C TRP A 452 -12.25 13.28 -10.89
N SER A 453 -13.41 13.90 -11.05
CA SER A 453 -14.49 13.95 -10.06
C SER A 453 -13.99 14.36 -8.67
N ASN A 454 -13.16 15.42 -8.57
CA ASN A 454 -12.54 15.94 -7.35
C ASN A 454 -11.52 14.99 -6.67
N GLN A 455 -10.70 14.29 -7.46
CA GLN A 455 -9.78 13.24 -6.98
C GLN A 455 -10.52 12.05 -6.36
N ALA A 456 -11.51 11.50 -7.07
CA ALA A 456 -12.36 10.42 -6.58
C ALA A 456 -11.57 9.17 -6.15
N VAL A 457 -10.48 8.83 -6.86
CA VAL A 457 -9.59 7.72 -6.50
C VAL A 457 -8.95 7.93 -5.11
N LEU A 458 -8.42 9.13 -4.82
CA LEU A 458 -7.90 9.45 -3.48
C LEU A 458 -9.01 9.44 -2.43
N ARG A 459 -10.18 10.02 -2.73
CA ARG A 459 -11.29 10.05 -1.77
C ARG A 459 -11.78 8.65 -1.40
N ALA A 460 -11.76 7.71 -2.34
CA ALA A 460 -12.08 6.31 -2.08
C ALA A 460 -11.12 5.65 -1.08
N ALA A 461 -9.81 5.85 -1.24
CA ALA A 461 -8.84 5.39 -0.25
C ALA A 461 -9.00 6.10 1.11
N LEU A 462 -9.30 7.41 1.10
CA LEU A 462 -9.54 8.17 2.33
C LEU A 462 -10.82 7.72 3.05
N PHE A 463 -11.84 7.29 2.33
CA PHE A 463 -13.04 6.68 2.91
C PHE A 463 -12.70 5.41 3.69
N LEU A 464 -11.95 4.49 3.07
CA LEU A 464 -11.50 3.26 3.73
C LEU A 464 -10.58 3.53 4.91
N LYS A 465 -9.70 4.54 4.81
CA LYS A 465 -8.89 5.04 5.94
C LYS A 465 -9.76 5.49 7.12
N ARG A 466 -10.82 6.25 6.86
CA ARG A 466 -11.74 6.73 7.91
C ARG A 466 -12.49 5.59 8.56
N LEU A 467 -12.94 4.59 7.80
CA LEU A 467 -13.55 3.38 8.35
C LEU A 467 -12.57 2.61 9.23
N ASP A 468 -11.30 2.49 8.84
CA ASP A 468 -10.29 1.79 9.64
C ASP A 468 -10.02 2.51 10.96
N GLN A 469 -9.93 3.84 10.91
CA GLN A 469 -9.75 4.66 12.11
C GLN A 469 -10.94 4.57 13.07
N ALA A 470 -12.16 4.47 12.55
CA ALA A 470 -13.37 4.42 13.36
C ALA A 470 -13.69 3.02 13.90
N TYR A 471 -13.47 1.98 13.08
CA TYR A 471 -13.97 0.63 13.34
C TYR A 471 -12.89 -0.47 13.29
N GLY A 472 -11.74 -0.19 12.67
CA GLY A 472 -10.63 -1.13 12.49
C GLY A 472 -10.89 -2.21 11.44
N GLY A 473 -9.82 -2.67 10.80
CA GLY A 473 -9.84 -3.78 9.84
C GLY A 473 -10.28 -3.38 8.43
N TRP A 474 -10.35 -2.08 8.13
CA TRP A 474 -10.76 -1.56 6.82
C TRP A 474 -9.60 -1.01 5.99
N TRP A 475 -8.40 -0.91 6.55
CA TRP A 475 -7.23 -0.50 5.79
C TRP A 475 -6.70 -1.64 4.90
N ALA A 476 -5.95 -1.28 3.86
CA ALA A 476 -5.29 -2.23 2.98
C ALA A 476 -4.44 -3.22 3.79
N SER A 477 -4.55 -4.50 3.45
CA SER A 477 -3.82 -5.61 4.08
C SER A 477 -3.69 -6.76 3.09
N GLN A 478 -2.66 -7.60 3.23
CA GLN A 478 -2.40 -8.71 2.30
C GLN A 478 -2.32 -8.22 0.85
N ASP A 479 -3.06 -8.82 -0.07
CA ASP A 479 -3.06 -8.55 -1.51
C ASP A 479 -3.56 -7.14 -1.92
N ASP A 480 -3.85 -6.28 -0.94
CA ASP A 480 -4.16 -4.87 -1.13
C ASP A 480 -3.01 -3.91 -0.74
N GLU A 481 -1.94 -4.40 -0.10
CA GLU A 481 -0.86 -3.56 0.49
C GLU A 481 -0.02 -2.80 -0.54
N TRP A 482 -0.05 -3.21 -1.79
CA TRP A 482 0.64 -2.55 -2.90
C TRP A 482 -0.05 -1.24 -3.34
N GLN A 483 -1.36 -1.10 -3.13
CA GLN A 483 -2.13 0.03 -3.67
C GLN A 483 -1.76 1.40 -3.06
N PRO A 484 -1.54 1.53 -1.73
CA PRO A 484 -1.14 2.80 -1.12
C PRO A 484 0.13 3.43 -1.71
N TRP A 485 1.07 2.63 -2.20
CA TRP A 485 2.30 3.14 -2.83
C TRP A 485 2.02 3.93 -4.10
N VAL A 486 1.10 3.44 -4.95
CA VAL A 486 0.67 4.16 -6.17
C VAL A 486 -0.05 5.45 -5.80
N LEU A 487 -0.93 5.40 -4.81
CA LEU A 487 -1.68 6.57 -4.34
C LEU A 487 -0.76 7.64 -3.72
N ASN A 488 0.21 7.23 -2.91
CA ASN A 488 1.21 8.12 -2.32
C ASN A 488 2.04 8.81 -3.41
N HIS A 489 2.46 8.04 -4.43
CA HIS A 489 3.18 8.58 -5.57
C HIS A 489 2.35 9.58 -6.39
N ALA A 490 1.12 9.21 -6.78
CA ALA A 490 0.27 10.02 -7.65
C ALA A 490 -0.21 11.32 -6.97
N TYR A 491 -0.48 11.30 -5.67
CA TYR A 491 -1.07 12.43 -4.94
C TYR A 491 -0.10 13.15 -4.01
N HIS A 492 1.17 12.71 -3.94
CA HIS A 492 2.10 13.13 -2.88
C HIS A 492 1.48 12.98 -1.48
N ALA A 493 0.72 11.90 -1.29
CA ALA A 493 0.02 11.62 -0.05
C ALA A 493 0.92 10.90 0.97
N SER A 494 0.37 10.65 2.16
CA SER A 494 1.02 9.86 3.21
C SER A 494 0.01 8.87 3.81
N LEU A 495 -0.53 8.03 2.94
CA LEU A 495 -1.34 6.88 3.30
C LEU A 495 -0.45 5.79 3.93
N PRO A 496 -0.93 5.07 4.98
CA PRO A 496 -0.15 4.00 5.58
C PRO A 496 0.22 2.92 4.57
N GLU A 497 1.50 2.54 4.56
CA GLU A 497 2.09 1.60 3.63
C GLU A 497 2.86 0.50 4.37
N THR A 498 3.02 -0.65 3.71
CA THR A 498 3.81 -1.79 4.19
C THR A 498 4.90 -2.09 3.17
N THR A 499 6.11 -2.42 3.63
CA THR A 499 7.18 -2.98 2.78
C THR A 499 7.85 -4.18 3.48
N PRO A 500 8.11 -5.31 2.78
CA PRO A 500 7.67 -5.58 1.41
C PRO A 500 6.14 -5.64 1.33
N ALA A 501 5.55 -5.03 0.31
CA ALA A 501 4.11 -5.10 0.08
C ALA A 501 3.75 -6.46 -0.54
N GLU A 502 2.69 -7.10 -0.04
CA GLU A 502 2.14 -8.28 -0.71
C GLU A 502 1.52 -7.86 -2.07
N PRO A 503 1.84 -8.56 -3.18
CA PRO A 503 1.27 -8.23 -4.47
C PRO A 503 -0.21 -8.59 -4.53
N GLY A 504 -0.96 -7.86 -5.36
CA GLY A 504 -2.37 -8.06 -5.59
C GLY A 504 -2.69 -9.08 -6.66
N LYS A 505 -3.95 -9.07 -7.08
CA LYS A 505 -4.48 -9.97 -8.11
C LYS A 505 -4.31 -9.47 -9.53
N ILE A 506 -4.01 -8.17 -9.69
CA ILE A 506 -3.83 -7.50 -11.00
C ILE A 506 -2.51 -6.74 -11.13
N MET A 507 -1.85 -6.49 -10.01
CA MET A 507 -0.63 -5.69 -9.95
C MET A 507 0.13 -5.99 -8.67
N GLY A 508 1.43 -5.71 -8.65
CA GLY A 508 2.26 -5.88 -7.47
C GLY A 508 3.55 -5.07 -7.56
N TRP A 509 4.43 -5.24 -6.56
CA TRP A 509 5.79 -4.69 -6.53
C TRP A 509 5.87 -3.16 -6.55
N THR A 510 4.78 -2.48 -6.21
CA THR A 510 4.67 -1.01 -6.28
C THR A 510 5.43 -0.30 -5.18
N ASP A 511 5.73 -0.99 -4.08
CA ASP A 511 6.64 -0.49 -3.05
C ASP A 511 8.07 -0.35 -3.58
N TRP A 512 8.46 -1.17 -4.56
CA TRP A 512 9.71 -0.98 -5.30
C TRP A 512 9.58 0.01 -6.46
N VAL A 513 8.49 -0.05 -7.24
CA VAL A 513 8.30 0.80 -8.42
C VAL A 513 8.09 2.27 -8.06
N PHE A 514 7.39 2.56 -6.96
CA PHE A 514 6.94 3.90 -6.58
C PHE A 514 7.44 4.40 -5.21
N GLY A 515 8.06 3.53 -4.40
CA GLY A 515 8.56 3.85 -3.06
C GLY A 515 9.87 4.60 -2.99
#